data_AF-A0A3A4ZK03-F1
#
_entry.id   AF-A0A3A4ZK03-F1
#
_cell.length_a   1.000
_cell.length_b   1.000
_cell.length_c   1.000
_cell.angle_alpha   90.00
_cell.angle_beta   90.00
_cell.angle_gamma   90.00
#
_symmetry.space_group_name_H-M   'P 1'
#
loop_
_entity.id
_entity.type
_entity.pdbx_description
1 polymer ?
#
loop_
_entity_poly.entity_id
_entity_poly.type
_entity_poly.pdbx_seq_one_letter_code
_entity_poly.pdbx_strand_id
1 'polypeptide(L)' 'MISVIIPAYNEEDAISATLESLVGQSNTHKYEVVLVDNNS' A
#
# COMPACT_ATOMS: atom_id res chain seq x y z
N MET A 1 -3.11 13.87 8.97
CA MET A 1 -3.33 12.43 8.70
C MET A 1 -3.31 12.27 7.21
N ILE A 2 -2.60 11.25 6.71
CA ILE A 2 -2.39 11.01 5.28
C ILE A 2 -3.03 9.66 4.93
N SER A 3 -3.67 9.55 3.77
CA SER A 3 -4.20 8.29 3.26
C SER A 3 -3.48 7.91 1.98
N VAL A 4 -2.92 6.71 1.94
CA VAL A 4 -2.23 6.15 0.77
C VAL A 4 -3.18 5.16 0.11
N ILE A 5 -3.61 5.45 -1.13
CA ILE A 5 -4.54 4.61 -1.88
C ILE A 5 -3.76 3.84 -2.92
N ILE A 6 -3.90 2.50 -2.90
CA ILE A 6 -3.23 1.59 -3.83
C ILE A 6 -4.31 0.85 -4.63
N PRO A 7 -4.59 1.21 -5.88
CA PRO A 7 -5.35 0.36 -6.77
C PRO A 7 -4.48 -0.82 -7.23
N ALA A 8 -5.00 -2.05 -7.17
CA ALA A 8 -4.29 -3.26 -7.58
C ALA A 8 -5.15 -4.10 -8.54
N TYR A 9 -4.49 -4.70 -9.54
CA TYR A 9 -5.11 -5.67 -10.45
C TYR A 9 -4.08 -6.69 -10.91
N ASN A 10 -4.22 -7.95 -10.50
CA ASN A 10 -3.25 -9.03 -10.77
C ASN A 10 -1.81 -8.73 -10.32
N GLU A 11 -1.64 -7.99 -9.21
CA GLU A 11 -0.33 -7.53 -8.71
C GLU A 11 0.24 -8.43 -7.58
N GLU A 12 -0.07 -9.74 -7.58
CA GLU A 12 0.31 -10.68 -6.51
C GLU A 12 1.82 -10.66 -6.20
N ASP A 13 2.65 -10.52 -7.22
CA ASP A 13 4.12 -10.51 -7.08
C ASP A 13 4.67 -9.17 -6.56
N ALA A 14 3.99 -8.05 -6.84
CA ALA A 14 4.49 -6.70 -6.55
C ALA A 14 3.86 -6.07 -5.30
N ILE A 15 2.67 -6.54 -4.90
CA ILE A 15 1.93 -5.94 -3.79
C ILE A 15 2.65 -6.13 -2.46
N SER A 16 3.30 -7.28 -2.24
CA SER A 16 4.07 -7.53 -1.00
C SER A 16 5.21 -6.53 -0.84
N ALA A 17 6.02 -6.32 -1.88
CA ALA A 17 7.14 -5.38 -1.84
C ALA A 17 6.68 -3.93 -1.59
N THR A 18 5.53 -3.56 -2.15
CA THR A 18 4.93 -2.23 -1.94
C THR A 18 4.50 -2.03 -0.49
N LEU A 19 3.81 -3.02 0.09
CA LEU A 19 3.37 -2.97 1.49
C LEU A 19 4.56 -3.01 2.46
N GLU A 20 5.56 -3.85 2.20
CA GLU A 20 6.80 -3.91 2.99
C GLU A 20 7.55 -2.57 2.97
N SER A 21 7.64 -1.93 1.80
CA SER A 21 8.25 -0.60 1.66
C SER A 21 7.52 0.45 2.50
N LEU A 22 6.18 0.46 2.48
CA LEU A 22 5.37 1.38 3.27
C LEU A 22 5.59 1.15 4.77
N VAL A 23 5.44 -0.08 5.24
CA VAL A 23 5.67 -0.45 6.66
C VAL A 23 7.08 -0.08 7.12
N GLY A 24 8.08 -0.22 6.25
CA GLY A 24 9.48 0.11 6.55
C GLY A 24 9.80 1.60 6.59
N GLN A 25 8.88 2.51 6.20
CA GLN A 25 9.17 3.95 6.21
C GLN A 25 9.26 4.48 7.63
N SER A 26 10.38 5.12 7.97
CA SER A 26 10.52 5.92 9.18
C SER A 26 9.87 7.30 8.98
N ASN A 27 8.54 7.34 8.92
CA ASN A 27 7.79 8.58 8.81
C ASN A 27 7.42 9.16 10.18
N THR A 28 7.57 10.47 10.34
CA THR A 28 7.08 11.23 11.50
C THR A 28 5.56 11.42 11.49
N HIS A 29 4.91 11.17 10.35
CA HIS A 29 3.48 11.36 10.15
C HIS A 29 2.73 10.03 10.19
N LYS A 30 1.60 10.00 10.90
CA LYS A 30 0.67 8.86 10.84
C LYS A 30 -0.08 8.86 9.52
N TYR A 31 -0.16 7.70 8.90
CA TYR A 31 -0.91 7.48 7.68
C TYR A 31 -1.63 6.12 7.71
N GLU A 32 -2.65 5.99 6.87
CA GLU A 32 -3.37 4.74 6.61
C GLU A 32 -3.12 4.27 5.18
N VAL A 33 -3.25 2.97 4.95
CA VAL A 33 -3.12 2.35 3.62
C VAL A 33 -4.45 1.71 3.25
N VAL A 34 -4.99 2.09 2.11
CA VAL A 34 -6.24 1.55 1.54
C VAL A 34 -5.91 0.86 0.23
N LEU A 35 -5.94 -0.47 0.24
CA LEU A 35 -5.79 -1.29 -0.96
C LEU A 35 -7.17 -1.48 -1.62
N VAL A 36 -7.28 -1.14 -2.89
CA VAL A 36 -8.49 -1.32 -3.69
C VAL A 36 -8.17 -2.33 -4.79
N ASP A 37 -8.64 -3.57 -4.60
CA ASP A 37 -8.54 -4.59 -5.64
C ASP A 37 -9.59 -4.38 -6.73
N ASN A 38 -9.19 -4.55 -7.98
CA ASN A 38 -10.06 -4.45 -9.15
C ASN A 38 -10.54 -5.84 -9.63
N ASN A 39 -11.02 -6.67 -8.71
CA ASN A 39 -11.57 -7.99 -8.99
C ASN A 39 -10.56 -8.89 -9.73
N SER A 40 -9.35 -8.98 -9.17
CA SER A 40 -8.28 -9.89 -9.63
C SER A 40 -8.69 -11.36 -9.49
#